data_AF-A0A843JG72-F1
#
_entry.id   AF-A0A843JG72-F1
#
_cell.length_a   1.000
_cell.length_b   1.000
_cell.length_c   1.000
_cell.angle_alpha   90.00
_cell.angle_beta   90.00
_cell.angle_gamma   90.00
#
_symmetry.space_group_name_H-M   'P 1'
#
loop_
_entity.id
_entity.type
_entity.pdbx_description
1 polymer ?
#
loop_
_entity_poly.entity_id
_entity_poly.type
_entity_poly.pdbx_seq_one_letter_code
_entity_poly.pdbx_strand_id
1 'polypeptide(L)' 'GCVDSAVNAVDDKEEVRALVERGIAAVGKENMLLDPDCGLRKVDIPIAMEKLKIISDLAKEFN' A
#
# COMPACT_ATOMS: atom_id res chain seq x y z
N GLY A 1 4.23 2.40 -5.16
CA GLY A 1 4.68 2.47 -3.76
C GLY A 1 3.69 3.18 -2.88
N CYS A 2 2.98 2.41 -2.05
CA CYS A 2 2.05 2.93 -1.02
C CYS A 2 2.30 2.35 0.38
N VAL A 3 3.27 1.43 0.53
CA VAL A 3 3.71 0.87 1.81
C VAL A 3 5.24 0.79 1.83
N ASP A 4 5.84 1.11 2.97
CA ASP A 4 7.28 1.22 3.10
C ASP A 4 7.92 -0.18 3.17
N SER A 5 8.66 -0.53 2.10
CA SER A 5 9.36 -1.82 1.99
C SER A 5 10.69 -1.88 2.75
N ALA A 6 11.19 -0.76 3.28
CA ALA A 6 12.44 -0.66 4.02
C ALA A 6 12.24 -0.88 5.54
N VAL A 7 11.01 -0.75 6.04
CA VAL A 7 10.69 -0.84 7.47
C VAL A 7 10.04 -2.19 7.79
N ASN A 8 10.64 -2.92 8.75
CA ASN A 8 10.09 -4.17 9.28
C ASN A 8 9.00 -3.91 10.34
N ALA A 9 7.95 -3.20 9.95
CA ALA A 9 6.76 -2.91 10.75
C ALA A 9 5.55 -2.71 9.83
N VAL A 10 4.34 -2.95 10.32
CA VAL A 10 3.10 -2.74 9.54
C VAL A 10 2.82 -1.24 9.43
N ASP A 11 2.54 -0.76 8.22
CA ASP A 11 2.16 0.63 7.96
C ASP A 11 0.79 0.95 8.58
N ASP A 12 0.56 2.22 8.92
CA ASP A 12 -0.76 2.67 9.33
C ASP A 12 -1.71 2.72 8.13
N LYS A 13 -2.84 2.03 8.23
CA LYS A 13 -3.78 1.90 7.11
C LYS A 13 -4.39 3.26 6.70
N GLU A 14 -4.64 4.17 7.64
CA GLU A 14 -5.23 5.47 7.33
C GLU A 14 -4.22 6.40 6.65
N GLU A 15 -2.94 6.33 7.01
CA GLU A 15 -1.88 7.02 6.30
C GLU A 15 -1.74 6.52 4.85
N VAL A 16 -1.76 5.20 4.66
CA VAL A 16 -1.73 4.58 3.32
C VAL A 16 -2.97 4.98 2.52
N ARG A 17 -4.15 4.97 3.13
CA ARG A 17 -5.41 5.42 2.51
C ARG A 17 -5.30 6.86 2.02
N ALA A 18 -4.84 7.78 2.86
CA ALA A 18 -4.68 9.19 2.50
C ALA A 18 -3.67 9.38 1.35
N LEU A 19 -2.61 8.57 1.30
CA LEU A 19 -1.68 8.56 0.18
C LEU A 19 -2.35 8.10 -1.11
N VAL A 20 -3.13 7.02 -1.05
CA VAL A 20 -3.90 6.48 -2.19
C VAL A 20 -4.91 7.51 -2.72
N GLU A 21 -5.65 8.18 -1.85
CA GLU A 21 -6.61 9.24 -2.23
C GLU A 21 -5.92 10.40 -2.96
N ARG A 22 -4.75 10.83 -2.49
CA ARG A 22 -3.94 11.84 -3.19
C ARG A 22 -3.47 11.36 -4.56
N GLY A 23 -3.09 10.09 -4.68
CA GLY A 23 -2.75 9.47 -5.96
C GLY A 23 -3.91 9.48 -6.94
N ILE A 24 -5.09 9.03 -6.50
CA ILE A 24 -6.33 9.03 -7.31
C ILE A 24 -6.66 10.45 -7.78
N ALA A 25 -6.59 11.44 -6.88
CA ALA A 25 -6.88 12.83 -7.22
C ALA A 25 -5.89 13.40 -8.26
N ALA A 26 -4.65 12.91 -8.29
CA ALA A 26 -3.62 13.39 -9.20
C ALA A 26 -3.66 12.74 -10.59
N VAL A 27 -3.89 11.42 -10.68
CA VAL A 27 -3.77 10.67 -11.94
C VAL A 27 -5.06 9.99 -12.41
N GLY A 28 -6.12 10.00 -11.61
CA GLY A 28 -7.33 9.23 -11.85
C GLY A 28 -7.19 7.77 -11.40
N LYS A 29 -8.28 7.21 -10.87
CA LYS A 29 -8.29 5.86 -10.30
C LYS A 29 -7.92 4.80 -11.36
N GLU A 30 -8.47 4.95 -12.55
CA GLU A 30 -8.27 4.04 -13.69
C GLU A 30 -6.84 3.99 -14.21
N ASN A 31 -6.01 4.99 -13.90
CA ASN A 31 -4.61 5.08 -14.31
C ASN A 31 -3.63 4.69 -13.19
N MET A 32 -4.13 4.18 -12.05
CA MET A 32 -3.33 3.92 -10.87
C MET A 32 -3.27 2.44 -10.50
N LEU A 33 -2.10 2.00 -10.01
CA LEU A 33 -1.88 0.69 -9.41
C LEU A 33 -1.39 0.86 -7.97
N LEU A 34 -1.81 -0.04 -7.08
CA LEU A 34 -1.32 -0.09 -5.71
C LEU A 34 -0.26 -1.18 -5.59
N ASP A 35 0.93 -0.78 -5.16
CA ASP A 35 2.08 -1.68 -4.99
C ASP A 35 2.99 -1.18 -3.86
N PRO A 36 3.83 -2.04 -3.25
CA PRO A 36 4.85 -1.63 -2.29
C PRO A 36 5.89 -0.65 -2.86
N ASP A 37 6.70 0.00 -2.03
CA ASP A 37 7.76 0.87 -2.58
C ASP A 37 8.82 0.09 -3.36
N CYS A 38 9.07 -1.17 -2.95
CA CYS A 38 9.97 -2.11 -3.59
C CYS A 38 9.66 -3.54 -3.08
N GLY A 39 10.48 -4.52 -3.46
CA GLY A 39 10.31 -5.90 -3.01
C GLY A 39 10.41 -6.05 -1.48
N LEU A 40 9.48 -6.80 -0.89
CA LEU A 40 9.38 -7.06 0.55
C LEU A 40 10.37 -8.11 1.08
N ARG A 41 11.43 -8.46 0.32
CA ARG A 41 12.39 -9.53 0.69
C ARG A 41 13.06 -9.29 2.05
N LYS A 42 13.18 -8.03 2.48
CA LYS A 42 13.84 -7.64 3.73
C LYS A 42 12.90 -7.58 4.94
N VAL A 43 11.60 -7.78 4.73
CA VAL A 43 10.55 -7.72 5.74
C VAL A 43 10.18 -9.14 6.15
N ASP A 44 9.86 -9.37 7.42
CA ASP A 44 9.43 -10.68 7.88
C ASP A 44 8.11 -11.09 7.22
N ILE A 45 7.95 -12.38 6.90
CA ILE A 45 6.78 -12.89 6.17
C ILE A 45 5.44 -12.44 6.80
N PRO A 46 5.24 -12.51 8.14
CA PRO A 46 4.00 -12.02 8.74
C PRO A 46 3.74 -10.53 8.49
N ILE A 47 4.77 -9.69 8.58
CA ILE A 47 4.66 -8.25 8.35
C ILE A 47 4.41 -7.97 6.86
N ALA A 48 5.10 -8.68 5.97
CA ALA A 48 4.87 -8.59 4.53
C ALA A 48 3.42 -8.96 4.15
N MET A 49 2.84 -9.99 4.78
CA MET A 49 1.45 -10.38 4.58
C MET A 49 0.47 -9.28 5.04
N GLU A 50 0.71 -8.65 6.19
CA GLU A 50 -0.13 -7.54 6.66
C GLU A 50 -0.02 -6.30 5.75
N LYS A 51 1.19 -5.95 5.27
CA LYS A 51 1.37 -4.87 4.28
C LYS A 51 0.59 -5.14 3.00
N LEU A 52 0.66 -6.37 2.48
CA LEU A 52 -0.11 -6.77 1.28
C LEU A 52 -1.62 -6.80 1.56
N LYS A 53 -2.04 -7.15 2.77
CA LYS A 53 -3.44 -7.10 3.19
C LYS A 53 -3.97 -5.66 3.17
N ILE A 54 -3.20 -4.68 3.66
CA ILE A 54 -3.57 -3.26 3.57
C ILE A 54 -3.80 -2.86 2.12
N ILE A 55 -2.87 -3.18 1.21
CA ILE A 55 -3.01 -2.91 -0.22
C ILE A 55 -4.28 -3.55 -0.78
N SER A 56 -4.51 -4.83 -0.49
CA SER A 56 -5.67 -5.58 -1.00
C SER A 56 -7.00 -5.01 -0.50
N ASP A 57 -7.06 -4.63 0.78
CA ASP A 57 -8.26 -4.05 1.39
C ASP A 57 -8.57 -2.68 0.78
N LEU A 58 -7.56 -1.82 0.60
CA LEU A 58 -7.75 -0.50 -0.03
C LEU A 58 -8.10 -0.63 -1.52
N ALA A 59 -7.47 -1.56 -2.24
CA ALA A 59 -7.80 -1.81 -3.64
C ALA A 59 -9.27 -2.21 -3.81
N LYS A 60 -9.83 -3.01 -2.88
CA LYS A 60 -11.27 -3.36 -2.87
C LYS A 60 -12.15 -2.18 -2.46
N GLU A 61 -11.71 -1.39 -1.49
CA GLU A 61 -12.46 -0.23 -1.00
C GLU A 61 -12.62 0.85 -2.06
N PHE A 62 -11.57 1.11 -2.84
CA PHE A 62 -11.62 2.09 -3.91
C PHE A 62 -12.19 1.54 -5.22
N ASN A 63 -12.51 0.24 -5.34
CA ASN A 63 -12.95 -0.39 -6.59
C ASN A 63 -14.41 -0.12 -6.96
#